data_AF-A0AAW2GCI2-F1
#
_entry.id   AF-A0AAW2GCI2-F1
#
_cell.length_a   1.000
_cell.length_b   1.000
_cell.length_c   1.000
_cell.angle_alpha   90.00
_cell.angle_beta   90.00
_cell.angle_gamma   90.00
#
_symmetry.space_group_name_H-M   'P 1'
#
loop_
_entity.id
_entity.type
_entity.pdbx_description
1 polymer ?
#
loop_
_entity_poly.entity_id
_entity_poly.type
_entity_poly.pdbx_seq_one_letter_code
_entity_poly.pdbx_strand_id
1 'polypeptide(L)'
;MDISSKLQLIFRKKLDVVHITPEYDEMLRQTRIIKEWKPQSDVWPLRMGRTILISVATASAMYINHRFRARMKLRSHGTFITMFGIMMGSSSATALSHSEFVLKKIILLDMYCPLCMESKAALIQTFSGLLFPMILTPLANFSISAGSGVYNVPHITEGRKIFGTIWSIYKPLLPKIAMIFTLQAVLAGYLTYLEIRSYLHILDLQYLMKESENYKNIM
;
A
#
# COMPACT_ATOMS: atom_id res chain seq x y z
N MET A 1 21.41 -31.72 25.24
CA MET A 1 20.62 -30.88 24.30
C MET A 1 20.51 -31.65 23.00
N ASP A 2 19.35 -32.24 22.76
CA ASP A 2 19.16 -33.35 21.82
C ASP A 2 19.23 -32.91 20.34
N ILE A 3 20.14 -33.55 19.59
CA ILE A 3 20.38 -33.30 18.16
C ILE A 3 19.14 -33.64 17.32
N SER A 4 18.32 -34.59 17.79
CA SER A 4 17.06 -34.98 17.15
C SER A 4 16.05 -33.82 17.09
N SER A 5 15.95 -33.03 18.16
CA SER A 5 15.07 -31.85 18.24
C SER A 5 15.49 -30.75 17.26
N LYS A 6 16.80 -30.49 17.11
CA LYS A 6 17.31 -29.50 16.14
C LYS A 6 17.08 -29.95 14.70
N LEU A 7 17.23 -31.25 14.41
CA LEU A 7 17.01 -31.78 13.07
C LEU A 7 15.54 -31.70 12.67
N GLN A 8 14.62 -32.01 13.59
CA GLN A 8 13.17 -31.85 13.42
C GLN A 8 12.79 -30.39 13.17
N LEU A 9 13.41 -29.44 13.89
CA LEU A 9 13.18 -28.01 13.70
C LEU A 9 13.69 -27.48 12.34
N ILE A 10 14.82 -28.00 11.86
CA ILE A 10 15.37 -27.66 10.53
C ILE A 10 14.50 -28.28 9.44
N PHE A 11 14.07 -29.54 9.59
CA PHE A 11 13.16 -30.19 8.65
C PHE A 11 11.81 -29.50 8.59
N ARG A 12 11.25 -29.09 9.74
CA ARG A 12 10.00 -28.33 9.80
C ARG A 12 10.14 -26.96 9.14
N LYS A 13 11.21 -26.21 9.44
CA LYS A 13 11.53 -24.96 8.73
C LYS A 13 11.69 -25.16 7.22
N LYS A 14 12.31 -26.25 6.80
CA LYS A 14 12.51 -26.55 5.36
C LYS A 14 11.19 -26.95 4.69
N LEU A 15 10.32 -27.69 5.37
CA LEU A 15 8.96 -27.99 4.89
C LEU A 15 8.08 -26.74 4.82
N ASP A 16 8.13 -25.87 5.83
CA ASP A 16 7.41 -24.59 5.84
C ASP A 16 7.91 -23.66 4.72
N VAL A 17 9.22 -23.60 4.49
CA VAL A 17 9.81 -22.87 3.35
C VAL A 17 9.35 -23.46 2.01
N VAL A 18 9.33 -24.80 1.87
CA VAL A 18 8.89 -25.48 0.64
C VAL A 18 7.37 -25.34 0.39
N HIS A 19 6.57 -25.14 1.44
CA HIS A 19 5.13 -24.91 1.28
C HIS A 19 4.79 -23.44 0.97
N ILE A 20 5.66 -22.50 1.36
CA ILE A 20 5.58 -21.07 0.98
C ILE A 20 6.09 -20.83 -0.46
N THR A 21 7.00 -21.67 -0.98
CA THR A 21 7.60 -21.52 -2.32
C THR A 21 6.66 -21.66 -3.53
N PRO A 22 5.65 -22.55 -3.62
CA PRO A 22 4.92 -22.74 -4.87
C PRO A 22 4.14 -21.48 -5.31
N GLU A 23 3.45 -20.79 -4.40
CA GLU A 23 2.75 -19.53 -4.72
C GLU A 23 3.73 -18.41 -5.07
N TYR A 24 4.86 -18.34 -4.37
CA TYR A 24 5.86 -17.29 -4.57
C TYR A 24 6.60 -17.48 -5.90
N ASP A 25 6.97 -18.71 -6.23
CA ASP A 25 7.62 -19.06 -7.50
C ASP A 25 6.68 -18.81 -8.68
N GLU A 26 5.38 -19.12 -8.53
CA GLU A 26 4.37 -18.81 -9.54
C GLU A 26 4.21 -17.29 -9.72
N MET A 27 4.13 -16.53 -8.62
CA MET A 27 4.08 -15.07 -8.68
C MET A 27 5.32 -14.48 -9.37
N LEU A 28 6.52 -15.00 -9.09
CA LEU A 28 7.76 -14.56 -9.74
C LEU A 28 7.75 -14.87 -11.23
N ARG A 29 7.25 -16.05 -11.62
CA ARG A 29 7.11 -16.45 -13.02
C ARG A 29 6.17 -15.52 -13.77
N GLN A 30 4.97 -15.29 -13.23
CA GLN A 30 3.98 -14.37 -13.80
C GLN A 30 4.53 -12.93 -13.88
N THR A 31 5.22 -12.48 -12.84
CA THR A 31 5.85 -11.15 -12.82
C THR A 31 6.93 -11.01 -13.90
N ARG A 32 7.69 -12.08 -14.17
CA ARG A 32 8.69 -12.09 -15.24
C ARG A 32 8.02 -11.97 -16.61
N ILE A 33 6.96 -12.74 -16.85
CA ILE A 33 6.16 -12.67 -18.07
C ILE A 33 5.63 -11.24 -18.29
N ILE A 34 5.04 -10.63 -17.25
CA ILE A 34 4.51 -9.25 -17.31
C ILE A 34 5.63 -8.25 -17.66
N LYS A 35 6.82 -8.42 -17.08
CA LYS A 35 7.96 -7.53 -17.36
C LYS A 35 8.48 -7.65 -18.79
N GLU A 36 8.53 -8.86 -19.32
CA GLU A 36 9.08 -9.16 -20.65
C GLU A 36 8.05 -9.01 -21.78
N TRP A 37 6.76 -8.85 -21.45
CA TRP A 37 5.66 -8.73 -22.40
C TRP A 37 5.86 -7.58 -23.40
N LYS A 38 5.52 -7.83 -24.67
CA LYS A 38 5.48 -6.83 -25.72
C LYS A 38 4.11 -6.89 -26.41
N PRO A 39 3.42 -5.76 -26.61
CA PRO A 39 3.81 -4.39 -26.28
C PRO A 39 3.62 -4.03 -24.80
N GLN A 40 4.45 -3.12 -24.28
CA GLN A 40 4.37 -2.68 -22.87
C GLN A 40 3.12 -1.85 -22.57
N SER A 41 2.39 -1.40 -23.59
CA SER A 41 1.09 -0.74 -23.46
C SER A 41 0.03 -1.62 -22.85
N ASP A 42 0.18 -2.94 -22.89
CA ASP A 42 -0.89 -3.84 -22.41
C ASP A 42 -0.73 -4.10 -20.92
N VAL A 43 0.50 -4.04 -20.41
CA VAL A 43 0.91 -4.33 -19.01
C VAL A 43 1.16 -3.09 -18.16
N TRP A 44 0.98 -1.88 -18.70
CA TRP A 44 1.31 -0.65 -17.97
C TRP A 44 0.60 -0.51 -16.61
N PRO A 45 -0.68 -0.90 -16.42
CA PRO A 45 -1.35 -0.75 -15.13
C PRO A 45 -0.71 -1.66 -14.07
N LEU A 46 -0.36 -2.90 -14.46
CA LEU A 46 0.30 -3.88 -13.58
C LEU A 46 1.70 -3.44 -13.15
N ARG A 47 2.38 -2.63 -13.99
CA ARG A 47 3.73 -2.14 -13.70
C ARG A 47 3.74 -0.82 -12.93
N MET A 48 2.90 0.13 -13.33
CA MET A 48 2.92 1.50 -12.82
C MET A 48 1.85 1.77 -11.75
N GLY A 49 0.80 0.95 -11.67
CA GLY A 49 -0.33 1.14 -10.75
C GLY A 49 0.13 1.29 -9.30
N ARG A 50 0.96 0.37 -8.82
CA ARG A 50 1.55 0.46 -7.47
C ARG A 50 2.32 1.76 -7.24
N THR A 51 3.14 2.19 -8.19
CA THR A 51 3.93 3.43 -8.06
C THR A 51 3.05 4.67 -7.99
N ILE A 52 1.96 4.70 -8.76
CA ILE A 52 0.98 5.79 -8.74
C ILE A 52 0.25 5.82 -7.38
N LEU A 53 -0.16 4.66 -6.86
CA LEU A 53 -0.81 4.59 -5.55
C LEU A 53 0.12 5.06 -4.41
N ILE A 54 1.39 4.65 -4.45
CA ILE A 54 2.41 5.09 -3.49
C ILE A 54 2.63 6.60 -3.56
N SER A 55 2.70 7.18 -4.75
CA SER A 55 2.97 8.61 -4.91
C SER A 55 1.81 9.46 -4.39
N VAL A 56 0.57 9.04 -4.64
CA VAL A 56 -0.62 9.72 -4.14
C VAL A 56 -0.75 9.58 -2.62
N ALA A 57 -0.50 8.40 -2.05
CA ALA A 57 -0.43 8.19 -0.60
C ALA A 57 0.67 9.03 0.08
N THR A 58 1.82 9.17 -0.58
CA THR A 58 2.92 10.01 -0.09
C THR A 58 2.53 11.48 -0.10
N ALA A 59 1.94 11.96 -1.20
CA ALA A 59 1.51 13.35 -1.33
C ALA A 59 0.44 13.72 -0.30
N SER A 60 -0.55 12.85 -0.05
CA SER A 60 -1.57 13.06 0.98
C SER A 60 -0.95 13.09 2.38
N ALA A 61 -0.04 12.16 2.69
CA ALA A 61 0.65 12.10 3.98
C ALA A 61 1.47 13.36 4.25
N MET A 62 2.24 13.84 3.27
CA MET A 62 3.00 15.09 3.36
C MET A 62 2.09 16.30 3.54
N TYR A 63 0.98 16.37 2.80
CA TYR A 63 0.01 17.46 2.91
C TYR A 63 -0.60 17.53 4.30
N ILE A 64 -1.05 16.39 4.86
CA ILE A 64 -1.64 16.31 6.19
C ILE A 64 -0.63 16.75 7.25
N ASN A 65 0.59 16.22 7.21
CA ASN A 65 1.63 16.57 8.17
C ASN A 65 1.99 18.05 8.09
N HIS A 66 2.15 18.60 6.88
CA HIS A 66 2.44 20.01 6.68
C HIS A 66 1.35 20.92 7.28
N ARG A 67 0.07 20.62 7.03
CA ARG A 67 -1.05 21.41 7.55
C ARG A 67 -1.19 21.28 9.07
N PHE A 68 -0.96 20.09 9.61
CA PHE A 68 -0.97 19.86 11.06
C PHE A 68 0.15 20.65 11.76
N ARG A 69 1.37 20.60 11.22
CA ARG A 69 2.52 21.35 11.73
C ARG A 69 2.32 22.86 11.67
N ALA A 70 1.75 23.37 10.58
CA ALA A 70 1.43 24.78 10.44
C ALA A 70 0.44 25.26 11.53
N ARG A 71 -0.55 24.41 11.88
CA ARG A 71 -1.52 24.72 12.95
C ARG A 71 -0.90 24.66 14.34
N MET A 72 0.03 23.74 14.59
CA MET A 72 0.76 23.67 15.86
C MET A 72 1.92 24.68 15.97
N LYS A 73 2.21 25.43 14.89
CA LYS A 73 3.30 26.43 14.83
C LYS A 73 4.68 25.84 15.16
N LEU A 74 4.94 24.59 14.79
CA LEU A 74 6.19 23.86 15.08
C LEU A 74 7.45 24.38 14.37
N ARG A 75 7.31 25.40 13.50
CA ARG A 75 8.38 25.98 12.68
C ARG A 75 9.29 24.89 12.09
N SER A 76 10.61 25.04 12.18
CA SER A 76 11.61 24.14 11.61
C SER A 76 11.86 22.88 12.46
N HIS A 77 11.49 22.86 13.73
CA HIS A 77 11.85 21.78 14.67
C HIS A 77 11.24 20.43 14.29
N GLY A 78 12.10 19.44 14.05
CA GLY A 78 11.70 18.08 13.65
C GLY A 78 10.94 18.00 12.33
N THR A 79 11.03 19.02 11.45
CA THR A 79 10.35 19.01 10.15
C THR A 79 10.82 17.84 9.30
N PHE A 80 12.15 17.68 9.17
CA PHE A 80 12.73 16.60 8.38
C PHE A 80 12.31 15.22 8.89
N ILE A 81 12.46 14.99 10.20
CA ILE A 81 12.15 13.70 10.83
C ILE A 81 10.66 13.35 10.67
N THR A 82 9.75 14.28 10.96
CA THR A 82 8.31 14.02 10.85
C THR A 82 7.85 13.88 9.41
N MET A 83 8.32 14.73 8.48
CA MET A 83 7.96 14.63 7.07
C MET A 83 8.45 13.32 6.46
N PHE A 84 9.73 12.99 6.68
CA PHE A 84 10.33 11.78 6.14
C PHE A 84 9.73 10.51 6.76
N GLY A 85 9.54 10.48 8.08
CA GLY A 85 8.98 9.33 8.77
C GLY A 85 7.53 9.04 8.37
N ILE A 86 6.68 10.07 8.27
CA ILE A 86 5.27 9.90 7.88
C ILE A 86 5.15 9.55 6.39
N MET A 87 5.98 10.15 5.54
CA MET A 87 6.09 9.80 4.11
C MET A 87 6.45 8.33 3.95
N MET A 88 7.55 7.89 4.56
CA MET A 88 7.99 6.51 4.47
C MET A 88 6.97 5.55 5.05
N GLY A 89 6.37 5.87 6.20
CA GLY A 89 5.35 5.04 6.83
C GLY A 89 4.16 4.80 5.91
N SER A 90 3.62 5.88 5.32
CA SER A 90 2.43 5.79 4.44
C SER A 90 2.77 5.11 3.11
N SER A 91 3.93 5.43 2.52
CA SER A 91 4.44 4.79 1.30
C SER A 91 4.61 3.28 1.47
N SER A 92 5.32 2.86 2.51
CA SER A 92 5.56 1.44 2.79
C SER A 92 4.27 0.70 3.12
N ALA A 93 3.37 1.30 3.92
CA ALA A 93 2.07 0.72 4.22
C ALA A 93 1.25 0.50 2.94
N THR A 94 1.23 1.48 2.03
CA THR A 94 0.54 1.39 0.74
C THR A 94 1.18 0.33 -0.16
N ALA A 95 2.51 0.33 -0.28
CA ALA A 95 3.26 -0.60 -1.12
C ALA A 95 3.04 -2.06 -0.70
N LEU A 96 3.15 -2.33 0.59
CA LEU A 96 2.97 -3.67 1.16
C LEU A 96 1.52 -4.12 1.05
N SER A 97 0.58 -3.27 1.47
CA SER A 97 -0.82 -3.65 1.49
C SER A 97 -1.40 -3.85 0.08
N HIS A 98 -1.06 -2.99 -0.89
CA HIS A 98 -1.48 -3.21 -2.29
C HIS A 98 -0.85 -4.46 -2.89
N SER A 99 0.46 -4.69 -2.66
CA SER A 99 1.15 -5.85 -3.23
C SER A 99 0.58 -7.17 -2.70
N GLU A 100 0.38 -7.28 -1.38
CA GLU A 100 -0.06 -8.52 -0.74
C GLU A 100 -1.56 -8.79 -0.91
N PHE A 101 -2.41 -7.77 -0.74
CA PHE A 101 -3.85 -7.99 -0.66
C PHE A 101 -4.59 -7.78 -1.98
N VAL A 102 -3.96 -7.11 -2.96
CA VAL A 102 -4.57 -6.79 -4.26
C VAL A 102 -3.78 -7.47 -5.37
N LEU A 103 -2.53 -7.04 -5.61
CA LEU A 103 -1.75 -7.48 -6.78
C LEU A 103 -1.45 -8.98 -6.76
N LYS A 104 -1.06 -9.54 -5.61
CA LYS A 104 -0.83 -11.00 -5.46
C LYS A 104 -2.07 -11.81 -5.84
N LYS A 105 -3.26 -11.37 -5.41
CA LYS A 105 -4.53 -12.06 -5.71
C LYS A 105 -4.92 -11.96 -7.18
N ILE A 106 -4.65 -10.83 -7.83
CA ILE A 106 -4.88 -10.66 -9.27
C ILE A 106 -3.97 -11.59 -10.06
N ILE A 107 -2.67 -11.61 -9.75
CA ILE A 107 -1.66 -12.41 -10.46
C ILE A 107 -1.87 -13.91 -10.26
N LEU A 108 -2.32 -14.35 -9.08
CA LEU A 108 -2.64 -15.76 -8.84
C LEU A 108 -4.03 -16.16 -9.37
N LEU A 109 -4.76 -15.23 -9.99
CA LEU A 109 -6.14 -15.40 -10.43
C LEU A 109 -7.07 -15.93 -9.31
N ASP A 110 -6.75 -15.64 -8.05
CA ASP A 110 -7.51 -16.03 -6.85
C ASP A 110 -8.58 -14.98 -6.53
N MET A 111 -9.38 -14.63 -7.54
CA MET A 111 -10.43 -13.63 -7.44
C MET A 111 -11.76 -14.15 -8.01
N TYR A 112 -12.77 -14.22 -7.15
CA TYR A 112 -14.13 -14.64 -7.53
C TYR A 112 -15.01 -13.45 -7.96
N CYS A 113 -14.67 -12.22 -7.55
CA CYS A 113 -15.49 -11.03 -7.75
C CYS A 113 -14.61 -9.79 -8.02
N PRO A 114 -14.61 -9.22 -9.24
CA PRO A 114 -13.78 -8.06 -9.59
C PRO A 114 -14.16 -6.80 -8.81
N LEU A 115 -15.47 -6.52 -8.67
CA LEU A 115 -15.98 -5.38 -7.90
C LEU A 115 -15.55 -5.43 -6.41
N CYS A 116 -15.49 -6.64 -5.85
CA CYS A 116 -15.05 -6.86 -4.48
C CYS A 116 -13.55 -6.56 -4.32
N MET A 117 -12.74 -6.84 -5.34
CA MET A 117 -11.32 -6.50 -5.36
C MET A 117 -11.10 -4.98 -5.52
N GLU A 118 -11.86 -4.31 -6.38
CA GLU A 118 -11.80 -2.85 -6.54
C GLU A 118 -12.16 -2.12 -5.25
N SER A 119 -13.26 -2.51 -4.60
CA SER A 119 -13.68 -1.93 -3.31
C SER A 119 -12.69 -2.22 -2.19
N LYS A 120 -12.11 -3.43 -2.14
CA LYS A 120 -11.03 -3.77 -1.22
C LYS A 120 -9.79 -2.90 -1.44
N ALA A 121 -9.38 -2.70 -2.68
CA ALA A 121 -8.25 -1.82 -3.03
C ALA A 121 -8.53 -0.37 -2.60
N ALA A 122 -9.74 0.14 -2.85
CA ALA A 122 -10.15 1.47 -2.41
C ALA A 122 -10.07 1.64 -0.88
N LEU A 123 -10.54 0.65 -0.11
CA LEU A 123 -10.45 0.67 1.35
C LEU A 123 -9.01 0.64 1.84
N ILE A 124 -8.19 -0.25 1.28
CA ILE A 124 -6.77 -0.39 1.66
C ILE A 124 -6.00 0.89 1.34
N GLN A 125 -6.18 1.46 0.15
CA GLN A 125 -5.54 2.70 -0.27
C GLN A 125 -5.96 3.87 0.62
N THR A 126 -7.25 3.96 0.94
CA THR A 126 -7.76 5.05 1.78
C THR A 126 -7.29 4.91 3.22
N PHE A 127 -7.19 3.68 3.72
CA PHE A 127 -6.63 3.43 5.04
C PHE A 127 -5.15 3.79 5.10
N SER A 128 -4.32 3.23 4.22
CA SER A 128 -2.86 3.43 4.21
C SER A 128 -2.43 4.83 3.78
N GLY A 129 -3.14 5.46 2.83
CA GLY A 129 -2.82 6.76 2.28
C GLY A 129 -3.47 7.96 2.98
N LEU A 130 -4.48 7.76 3.82
CA LEU A 130 -5.19 8.85 4.52
C LEU A 130 -5.36 8.60 6.02
N LEU A 131 -6.03 7.52 6.42
CA LEU A 131 -6.32 7.29 7.85
C LEU A 131 -5.06 7.02 8.66
N PHE A 132 -4.13 6.24 8.12
CA PHE A 132 -2.85 5.94 8.71
C PHE A 132 -2.00 7.20 8.97
N PRO A 133 -1.74 8.09 7.99
CA PRO A 133 -1.05 9.34 8.26
C PRO A 133 -1.85 10.28 9.18
N MET A 134 -3.19 10.26 9.18
CA MET A 134 -3.99 11.06 10.11
C MET A 134 -3.79 10.65 11.58
N ILE A 135 -3.50 9.38 11.84
CA ILE A 135 -3.18 8.87 13.18
C ILE A 135 -1.70 9.11 13.50
N LEU A 136 -0.80 8.83 12.55
CA LEU A 136 0.64 8.93 12.76
C LEU A 136 1.12 10.38 12.91
N THR A 137 0.51 11.32 12.19
CA THR A 137 0.86 12.75 12.23
C THR A 137 0.79 13.36 13.63
N PRO A 138 -0.34 13.28 14.37
CA PRO A 138 -0.41 13.83 15.72
C PRO A 138 0.57 13.12 16.66
N LEU A 139 0.69 11.79 16.59
CA LEU A 139 1.61 11.02 17.43
C LEU A 139 3.07 11.48 17.23
N ALA A 140 3.52 11.56 15.98
CA ALA A 140 4.88 11.98 15.65
C ALA A 140 5.16 13.43 16.07
N ASN A 141 4.23 14.35 15.78
CA ASN A 141 4.46 15.75 16.10
C ASN A 141 4.36 16.05 17.60
N PHE A 142 3.45 15.41 18.34
CA PHE A 142 3.41 15.58 19.80
C PHE A 142 4.64 14.98 20.48
N SER A 143 5.13 13.84 20.01
CA SER A 143 6.36 13.22 20.52
C SER A 143 7.56 14.17 20.36
N ILE A 144 7.75 14.74 19.17
CA ILE A 144 8.82 15.72 18.90
C ILE A 144 8.64 16.98 19.74
N SER A 145 7.41 17.46 19.88
CA SER A 145 7.13 18.69 20.64
C SER A 145 7.42 18.51 22.13
N ALA A 146 6.96 17.40 22.72
CA ALA A 146 7.20 17.05 24.11
C ALA A 146 8.69 16.84 24.41
N GLY A 147 9.42 16.17 23.50
CA GLY A 147 10.87 15.95 23.64
C GLY A 147 11.70 17.23 23.50
N SER A 148 11.18 18.27 22.84
CA SER A 148 11.93 19.50 22.61
C SER A 148 11.95 20.47 23.80
N GLY A 149 10.98 20.40 24.73
CA GLY A 149 10.83 21.35 25.84
C GLY A 149 10.49 22.80 25.45
N VAL A 150 10.51 23.16 24.16
CA VAL A 150 10.25 24.51 23.64
C VAL A 150 8.75 24.79 23.47
N TYR A 151 7.94 23.75 23.28
CA TYR A 151 6.52 23.89 23.00
C TYR A 151 5.67 23.41 24.17
N ASN A 152 4.72 24.24 24.60
CA ASN A 152 3.74 23.87 25.62
C ASN A 152 2.70 22.91 25.03
N VAL A 153 2.93 21.61 25.20
CA VAL A 153 2.04 20.54 24.72
C VAL A 153 1.28 19.98 25.93
N PRO A 154 -0.04 19.70 25.81
CA PRO A 154 -0.79 19.06 26.89
C PRO A 154 -0.11 17.77 27.33
N HIS A 155 -0.02 17.58 28.65
CA HIS A 155 0.65 16.43 29.24
C HIS A 155 -0.04 15.12 28.80
N ILE A 156 0.73 14.03 28.65
CA ILE A 156 0.21 12.72 28.20
C ILE A 156 -0.95 12.17 29.05
N THR A 157 -1.08 12.63 30.30
CA THR A 157 -2.15 12.27 31.23
C THR A 157 -3.49 12.93 30.88
N GLU A 158 -3.49 13.96 30.02
CA GLU A 158 -4.68 14.74 29.65
C GLU A 158 -5.25 14.32 28.29
N GLY A 159 -5.54 13.03 28.10
CA GLY A 159 -6.00 12.46 26.82
C GLY A 159 -7.18 13.20 26.17
N ARG A 160 -8.14 13.70 26.97
CA ARG A 160 -9.28 14.49 26.48
C ARG A 160 -8.86 15.82 25.84
N LYS A 161 -7.85 16.50 26.40
CA LYS A 161 -7.31 17.76 25.86
C LYS A 161 -6.48 17.51 24.61
N ILE A 162 -5.71 16.42 24.57
CA ILE A 162 -4.98 15.98 23.37
C ILE A 162 -5.96 15.74 22.22
N PHE A 163 -6.99 14.91 22.45
CA PHE A 163 -8.00 14.63 21.44
C PHE A 163 -8.75 15.90 21.00
N GLY A 164 -9.12 16.77 21.94
CA GLY A 164 -9.73 18.06 21.63
C GLY A 164 -8.85 18.94 20.74
N THR A 165 -7.54 18.95 20.98
CA THR A 165 -6.56 19.68 20.16
C THR A 165 -6.45 19.09 18.76
N ILE A 166 -6.31 17.77 18.65
CA ILE A 166 -6.28 17.05 17.36
C ILE A 166 -7.54 17.35 16.55
N TRP A 167 -8.70 17.22 17.20
CA TRP A 167 -10.00 17.45 16.56
C TRP A 167 -10.15 18.90 16.08
N SER A 168 -9.70 19.87 16.89
CA SER A 168 -9.70 21.30 16.51
C SER A 168 -8.84 21.57 15.28
N ILE A 169 -7.73 20.84 15.11
CA ILE A 169 -6.85 20.95 13.93
C ILE A 169 -7.48 20.30 12.69
N TYR A 170 -8.12 19.14 12.84
CA TYR A 170 -8.72 18.41 11.71
C TYR A 170 -10.07 18.96 11.26
N LYS A 171 -10.90 19.48 12.17
CA LYS A 171 -12.22 20.05 11.85
C LYS A 171 -12.22 21.02 10.65
N PRO A 172 -11.32 22.03 10.58
CA PRO A 172 -11.26 22.92 9.42
C PRO A 172 -10.68 22.27 8.15
N LEU A 173 -10.02 21.12 8.27
CA LEU A 173 -9.44 20.36 7.15
C LEU A 173 -10.40 19.31 6.58
N LEU A 174 -11.52 19.01 7.26
CA LEU A 174 -12.51 18.01 6.85
C LEU A 174 -12.92 18.07 5.37
N PRO A 175 -13.26 19.22 4.75
CA PRO A 175 -13.63 19.24 3.33
C PRO A 175 -12.48 18.81 2.41
N LYS A 176 -11.22 19.13 2.78
CA LYS A 176 -10.04 18.70 2.03
C LYS A 176 -9.72 17.22 2.29
N ILE A 177 -9.91 16.74 3.52
CA ILE A 177 -9.78 15.32 3.85
C ILE A 177 -10.81 14.50 3.08
N ALA A 178 -12.06 14.95 2.98
CA ALA A 178 -13.09 14.29 2.20
C ALA A 178 -12.73 14.24 0.71
N MET A 179 -12.19 15.33 0.15
CA MET A 179 -11.69 15.35 -1.23
C MET A 179 -10.54 14.35 -1.45
N ILE A 180 -9.57 14.30 -0.53
CA ILE A 180 -8.46 13.33 -0.59
C ILE A 180 -8.98 11.90 -0.45
N PHE A 181 -9.94 11.66 0.45
CA PHE A 181 -10.59 10.36 0.63
C PHE A 181 -11.22 9.89 -0.68
N THR A 182 -12.02 10.74 -1.32
CA THR A 182 -12.67 10.39 -2.59
C THR A 182 -11.64 10.15 -3.69
N LEU A 183 -10.58 10.96 -3.75
CA LEU A 183 -9.52 10.78 -4.74
C LEU A 183 -8.79 9.46 -4.55
N GLN A 184 -8.42 9.11 -3.32
CA GLN A 184 -7.75 7.85 -3.00
C GLN A 184 -8.63 6.65 -3.35
N ALA A 185 -9.91 6.69 -2.96
CA ALA A 185 -10.85 5.59 -3.21
C ALA A 185 -11.11 5.39 -4.71
N VAL A 186 -11.42 6.46 -5.44
CA VAL A 186 -11.70 6.39 -6.89
C VAL A 186 -10.47 5.97 -7.66
N LEU A 187 -9.30 6.54 -7.36
CA LEU A 187 -8.06 6.22 -8.06
C LEU A 187 -7.65 4.77 -7.84
N ALA A 188 -7.74 4.25 -6.61
CA ALA A 188 -7.45 2.85 -6.32
C ALA A 188 -8.42 1.89 -7.01
N GLY A 189 -9.73 2.15 -6.94
CA GLY A 189 -10.71 1.34 -7.66
C GLY A 189 -10.45 1.33 -9.17
N TYR A 190 -10.20 2.51 -9.76
CA TYR A 190 -9.92 2.63 -11.20
C TYR A 190 -8.62 1.94 -11.62
N LEU A 191 -7.53 2.10 -10.85
CA LEU A 191 -6.27 1.42 -11.16
C LEU A 191 -6.40 -0.10 -11.01
N THR A 192 -7.11 -0.59 -9.99
CA THR A 192 -7.36 -2.03 -9.83
C THR A 192 -8.24 -2.60 -10.94
N TYR A 193 -9.25 -1.85 -11.41
CA TYR A 193 -10.00 -2.21 -12.61
C TYR A 193 -9.08 -2.37 -13.83
N LEU A 194 -8.17 -1.42 -14.05
CA LEU A 194 -7.20 -1.47 -15.14
C LEU A 194 -6.21 -2.63 -14.99
N GLU A 195 -5.73 -2.91 -13.77
CA GLU A 195 -4.87 -4.07 -13.45
C GLU A 195 -5.58 -5.38 -13.79
N ILE A 196 -6.83 -5.56 -13.37
CA ILE A 196 -7.65 -6.75 -13.65
C ILE A 196 -7.85 -6.92 -15.15
N ARG A 197 -8.30 -5.85 -15.84
CA ARG A 197 -8.57 -5.88 -17.27
C ARG A 197 -7.31 -6.22 -18.08
N SER A 198 -6.20 -5.60 -17.73
CA SER A 198 -4.89 -5.84 -18.33
C SER A 198 -4.46 -7.30 -18.15
N TYR A 199 -4.60 -7.85 -16.94
CA TYR A 199 -4.21 -9.22 -16.64
C TYR A 199 -5.05 -10.25 -17.39
N LEU A 200 -6.39 -10.09 -17.41
CA LEU A 200 -7.28 -10.97 -18.17
C LEU A 200 -6.97 -10.95 -19.68
N HIS A 201 -6.68 -9.77 -20.23
CA HIS A 201 -6.31 -9.65 -21.65
C HIS A 201 -5.03 -10.43 -21.99
N ILE A 202 -4.03 -10.43 -21.11
CA ILE A 202 -2.80 -11.18 -21.29
C ILE A 202 -3.07 -12.69 -21.26
N LEU A 203 -3.93 -13.15 -20.35
CA LEU A 203 -4.31 -14.57 -20.26
C LEU A 203 -5.02 -15.05 -21.54
N ASP A 204 -5.95 -14.26 -22.07
CA ASP A 204 -6.65 -14.58 -23.32
C ASP A 204 -5.66 -14.68 -24.50
N LEU A 205 -4.73 -13.72 -24.60
CA LEU A 205 -3.70 -13.76 -25.65
C LEU A 205 -2.77 -14.97 -25.51
N GLN A 206 -2.39 -15.35 -24.28
CA GLN A 206 -1.60 -16.55 -24.04
C GLN A 206 -2.33 -17.82 -24.46
N TYR A 207 -3.63 -17.91 -24.19
CA TYR A 207 -4.45 -19.04 -24.63
C TYR A 207 -4.48 -19.16 -26.16
N LEU A 208 -4.74 -18.04 -26.86
CA LEU A 208 -4.79 -18.00 -28.32
C LEU A 208 -3.44 -18.33 -28.97
N MET A 209 -2.33 -17.83 -28.40
CA MET A 209 -0.99 -18.16 -28.89
C MET A 209 -0.72 -19.67 -28.78
N LYS A 210 -1.06 -20.28 -27.64
CA LYS A 210 -0.88 -21.72 -27.42
C LYS A 210 -1.73 -22.57 -28.36
N GLU A 211 -2.98 -22.16 -28.62
CA GLU A 211 -3.85 -22.82 -29.59
C GLU A 211 -3.28 -22.75 -31.02
N SER A 212 -2.77 -21.58 -31.42
CA SER A 212 -2.16 -21.39 -32.74
C SER A 212 -0.88 -22.21 -32.93
N GLU A 213 -0.09 -22.41 -31.87
CA GLU A 213 1.13 -23.22 -31.89
C GLU A 213 0.78 -24.71 -31.97
N ASN A 214 -0.23 -25.16 -31.21
CA ASN A 214 -0.75 -26.52 -31.31
C ASN A 214 -1.25 -26.83 -32.72
N TYR A 215 -1.99 -25.91 -33.36
CA TYR A 215 -2.47 -26.11 -34.73
C TYR A 215 -1.31 -26.26 -35.73
N LYS A 216 -0.25 -25.46 -35.60
CA LYS A 216 0.96 -25.57 -36.45
C LYS A 216 1.71 -26.88 -36.25
N ASN A 217 1.68 -27.47 -35.06
CA ASN A 217 2.37 -28.74 -34.78
C ASN A 217 1.61 -29.97 -35.31
N ILE A 218 0.32 -29.82 -35.65
CA ILE A 218 -0.53 -30.88 -36.18
C ILE A 218 -0.50 -30.93 -37.72
N MET A 219 -0.11 -29.83 -38.37
CA MET A 219 -0.05 -29.68 -39.83
C MET A 219 1.36 -29.92 -40.36
#